data_AF-A0A532TCK6-F1
#
_entry.id   AF-A0A532TCK6-F1
#
_cell.length_a   1.000
_cell.length_b   1.000
_cell.length_c   1.000
_cell.angle_alpha   90.00
_cell.angle_beta   90.00
_cell.angle_gamma   90.00
#
_symmetry.space_group_name_H-M   'P 1'
#
loop_
_entity.id
_entity.type
_entity.pdbx_description
1 polymer ?
#
loop_
_entity_poly.entity_id
_entity_poly.type
_entity_poly.pdbx_seq_one_letter_code
_entity_poly.pdbx_strand_id
1 'polypeptide(L)'
;MEEELTSQIIDKKAYKTEIARKYTTFLSQYPEIFSDLIFGSDFDFALYDSLESYIKESPVDIFNVYRNGNGIEIKPGCAVDSDLELALSIDAIEKLIQTKTKEEYAKLLGSFYNNPDEKKGWIDFVLHKRTQTLINMGYGRFAKTAGILEDDDDK
;
A
#
# COMPACT_ATOMS: atom_id res chain seq x y z
N MET A 1 11.79 37.84 -27.51
CA MET A 1 12.57 36.91 -26.68
C MET A 1 11.53 36.09 -25.96
N GLU A 2 11.14 34.99 -26.61
CA GLU A 2 10.09 34.08 -26.15
C GLU A 2 10.71 33.18 -25.09
N GLU A 3 10.38 33.41 -23.82
CA GLU A 3 10.63 32.43 -22.77
C GLU A 3 9.51 31.39 -22.84
N GLU A 4 9.82 30.25 -23.46
CA GLU A 4 8.98 29.06 -23.48
C GLU A 4 8.73 28.58 -22.04
N LEU A 5 7.59 28.98 -21.49
CA LEU A 5 6.91 28.29 -20.39
C LEU A 5 6.47 26.91 -20.87
N THR A 6 7.41 25.96 -20.94
CA THR A 6 7.09 24.53 -20.96
C THR A 6 6.64 24.13 -19.56
N SER A 7 5.40 24.51 -19.22
CA SER A 7 4.69 23.89 -18.10
C SER A 7 4.58 22.40 -18.43
N GLN A 8 5.44 21.58 -17.83
CA GLN A 8 5.25 20.14 -17.82
C GLN A 8 3.87 19.90 -17.23
N ILE A 9 2.93 19.47 -18.06
CA ILE A 9 1.63 18.99 -17.61
C ILE A 9 1.95 17.73 -16.82
N ILE A 10 2.12 17.85 -15.51
CA ILE A 10 2.20 16.71 -14.61
C ILE A 10 0.85 16.04 -14.73
N ASP A 11 0.80 14.93 -15.47
CA ASP A 11 -0.38 14.08 -15.53
C ASP A 11 -0.60 13.55 -14.12
N LYS A 12 -1.57 14.14 -13.41
CA LYS A 12 -1.97 13.71 -12.06
C LYS A 12 -2.48 12.27 -12.01
N LYS A 13 -2.67 11.63 -13.18
CA LYS A 13 -3.06 10.22 -13.34
C LYS A 13 -1.92 9.33 -13.81
N ALA A 14 -0.68 9.78 -13.75
CA ALA A 14 0.48 8.94 -14.01
C ALA A 14 1.22 8.62 -12.71
N TYR A 15 1.76 7.41 -12.61
CA TYR A 15 2.74 7.06 -11.57
C TYR A 15 3.94 8.00 -11.69
N LYS A 16 4.33 8.63 -10.58
CA LYS A 16 5.46 9.58 -10.53
C LYS A 16 6.80 8.86 -10.51
N THR A 17 6.81 7.60 -10.06
CA THR A 17 8.01 6.79 -9.87
C THR A 17 7.89 5.45 -10.59
N GLU A 18 9.04 4.92 -11.03
CA GLU A 18 9.10 3.59 -11.64
C GLU A 18 8.83 2.48 -10.63
N ILE A 19 9.18 2.69 -9.35
CA ILE A 19 8.93 1.71 -8.29
C ILE A 19 7.43 1.53 -8.04
N ALA A 20 6.63 2.61 -8.06
CA ALA A 20 5.17 2.51 -7.95
C ALA A 20 4.60 1.69 -9.11
N ARG A 21 5.01 1.98 -10.35
CA ARG A 21 4.59 1.21 -11.54
C ARG A 21 4.92 -0.28 -11.43
N LYS A 22 6.13 -0.61 -11.00
CA LYS A 22 6.55 -2.01 -10.78
C LYS A 22 5.70 -2.68 -9.71
N TYR A 23 5.46 -1.98 -8.61
CA TYR A 23 4.69 -2.52 -7.50
C TYR A 23 3.23 -2.75 -7.88
N THR A 24 2.58 -1.81 -8.54
CA THR A 24 1.20 -1.99 -9.01
C THR A 24 1.09 -3.09 -10.07
N THR A 25 2.11 -3.24 -10.92
CA THR A 25 2.18 -4.35 -11.88
C THR A 25 2.27 -5.69 -11.17
N PHE A 26 3.14 -5.80 -10.16
CA PHE A 26 3.24 -6.97 -9.30
C PHE A 26 1.90 -7.28 -8.62
N LEU A 27 1.29 -6.32 -7.92
CA LEU A 27 0.02 -6.51 -7.22
C LEU A 27 -1.12 -6.95 -8.16
N SER A 28 -1.12 -6.48 -9.40
CA SER A 28 -2.11 -6.90 -10.42
C SER A 28 -1.94 -8.37 -10.86
N GLN A 29 -0.75 -8.95 -10.70
CA GLN A 29 -0.48 -10.36 -10.99
C GLN A 29 -0.89 -11.30 -9.86
N TYR A 30 -1.07 -10.77 -8.65
CA TYR A 30 -1.42 -11.51 -7.42
C TYR A 30 -2.71 -11.00 -6.77
N PRO A 31 -3.86 -11.02 -7.48
CA PRO A 31 -5.13 -10.50 -6.95
C PRO A 31 -5.60 -11.20 -5.68
N GLU A 32 -5.12 -12.42 -5.40
CA GLU A 32 -5.40 -13.17 -4.18
C GLU A 32 -4.89 -12.50 -2.90
N ILE A 33 -3.91 -11.58 -2.99
CA ILE A 33 -3.47 -10.73 -1.86
C ILE A 33 -4.68 -10.00 -1.25
N PHE A 34 -5.65 -9.63 -2.09
CA PHE A 34 -6.83 -8.87 -1.72
C PHE A 34 -8.10 -9.71 -1.64
N SER A 35 -7.99 -11.05 -1.70
CA SER A 35 -9.16 -11.94 -1.77
C SER A 35 -10.09 -11.82 -0.56
N ASP A 36 -9.55 -11.34 0.56
CA ASP A 36 -10.27 -11.22 1.82
C ASP A 36 -11.11 -9.94 1.91
N LEU A 37 -10.86 -8.95 1.05
CA LEU A 37 -11.54 -7.65 1.08
C LEU A 37 -12.98 -7.74 0.57
N ILE A 38 -13.87 -7.01 1.24
CA ILE A 38 -15.26 -6.89 0.81
C ILE A 38 -15.41 -5.86 -0.32
N PHE A 39 -16.50 -5.94 -1.07
CA PHE A 39 -16.85 -4.91 -2.06
C PHE A 39 -16.93 -3.53 -1.42
N GLY A 40 -16.32 -2.53 -2.07
CA GLY A 40 -16.28 -1.15 -1.60
C GLY A 40 -15.07 -0.82 -0.72
N SER A 41 -14.22 -1.80 -0.38
CA SER A 41 -12.92 -1.53 0.27
C SER A 41 -12.06 -0.64 -0.62
N ASP A 42 -11.51 0.42 -0.03
CA ASP A 42 -10.79 1.49 -0.73
C ASP A 42 -9.59 1.92 0.13
N PHE A 43 -8.36 1.75 -0.33
CA PHE A 43 -7.18 2.03 0.50
C PHE A 43 -5.98 2.45 -0.33
N ASP A 44 -5.14 3.28 0.28
CA ASP A 44 -4.01 3.91 -0.38
C ASP A 44 -2.69 3.23 -0.02
N PHE A 45 -1.75 3.24 -0.94
CA PHE A 45 -0.35 2.89 -0.74
C PHE A 45 0.48 4.16 -0.95
N ALA A 46 1.13 4.63 0.11
CA ALA A 46 2.02 5.78 0.08
C ALA A 46 3.48 5.33 0.17
N LEU A 47 4.28 5.78 -0.79
CA LEU A 47 5.66 5.35 -0.98
C LEU A 47 6.62 6.42 -0.48
N TYR A 48 7.53 6.04 0.41
CA TYR A 48 8.49 6.94 1.03
C TYR A 48 9.92 6.51 0.73
N ASP A 49 10.76 7.47 0.35
CA ASP A 49 12.18 7.28 0.10
C ASP A 49 13.04 7.39 1.37
N SER A 50 12.47 7.88 2.47
CA SER A 50 13.16 8.09 3.74
C SER A 50 12.18 8.20 4.90
N LEU A 51 12.68 8.02 6.13
CA LEU A 51 11.89 8.33 7.33
C LEU A 51 11.59 9.83 7.45
N GLU A 52 12.47 10.69 6.94
CA GLU A 52 12.24 12.13 6.93
C GLU A 52 11.04 12.52 6.06
N SER A 53 10.90 11.94 4.86
CA SER A 53 9.74 12.19 4.00
C SER A 53 8.45 11.62 4.59
N TYR A 54 8.53 10.51 5.31
CA TYR A 54 7.40 9.96 6.07
C TYR A 54 6.95 10.88 7.22
N ILE A 55 7.87 11.37 8.04
CA ILE A 55 7.56 12.32 9.13
C ILE A 55 6.94 13.62 8.58
N LYS A 56 7.32 14.02 7.37
CA LYS A 56 6.79 15.21 6.68
C LYS A 56 5.52 14.94 5.88
N GLU A 57 4.98 13.71 5.90
CA GLU A 57 3.80 13.30 5.12
C GLU A 57 3.94 13.64 3.63
N SER A 58 5.15 13.45 3.10
CA SER A 58 5.52 13.82 1.72
C SER A 58 5.96 12.59 0.92
N PRO A 59 5.04 11.67 0.59
CA PRO A 59 5.36 10.49 -0.19
C PRO A 59 5.83 10.87 -1.60
N VAL A 60 6.78 10.09 -2.12
CA VAL A 60 7.28 10.27 -3.49
C VAL A 60 6.25 9.81 -4.53
N ASP A 61 5.38 8.88 -4.16
CA ASP A 61 4.27 8.41 -4.97
C ASP A 61 3.13 7.87 -4.11
N ILE A 62 1.91 7.93 -4.63
CA ILE A 62 0.74 7.31 -4.01
C ILE A 62 -0.07 6.62 -5.10
N PHE A 63 -0.57 5.43 -4.79
CA PHE A 63 -1.60 4.79 -5.60
C PHE A 63 -2.71 4.22 -4.72
N ASN A 64 -3.87 4.07 -5.32
CA ASN A 64 -5.07 3.60 -4.67
C ASN A 64 -5.46 2.21 -5.15
N VAL A 65 -5.98 1.40 -4.24
CA VAL A 65 -6.54 0.07 -4.50
C VAL A 65 -8.01 0.04 -4.07
N TYR A 66 -8.88 -0.26 -5.03
CA TYR A 66 -10.33 -0.31 -4.84
C TYR A 66 -10.89 -1.69 -5.16
N ARG A 67 -11.67 -2.28 -4.26
CA ARG A 67 -12.40 -3.53 -4.47
C ARG A 67 -13.76 -3.24 -5.09
N ASN A 68 -13.88 -3.46 -6.39
CA ASN A 68 -15.13 -3.31 -7.13
C ASN A 68 -15.81 -4.67 -7.41
N GLY A 69 -16.93 -4.66 -8.14
CA GLY A 69 -17.71 -5.87 -8.42
C GLY A 69 -17.01 -6.88 -9.33
N ASN A 70 -15.94 -6.46 -10.02
CA ASN A 70 -15.16 -7.27 -10.96
C ASN A 70 -13.80 -7.70 -10.39
N GLY A 71 -13.45 -7.31 -9.17
CA GLY A 71 -12.16 -7.62 -8.55
C GLY A 71 -11.50 -6.38 -7.96
N ILE A 72 -10.20 -6.25 -8.19
CA ILE A 72 -9.40 -5.13 -7.71
C ILE A 72 -9.07 -4.20 -8.88
N GLU A 73 -9.24 -2.91 -8.64
CA GLU A 73 -8.77 -1.84 -9.49
C GLU A 73 -7.62 -1.11 -8.79
N ILE A 74 -6.51 -0.91 -9.51
CA ILE A 74 -5.34 -0.19 -9.01
C ILE A 74 -5.13 1.03 -9.89
N LYS A 75 -5.07 2.22 -9.30
CA LYS A 75 -4.91 3.49 -10.02
C LYS A 75 -3.93 4.42 -9.32
N PRO A 76 -3.17 5.24 -10.07
CA PRO A 76 -2.32 6.28 -9.48
C PRO A 76 -3.16 7.37 -8.79
N GLY A 77 -2.57 7.97 -7.75
CA GLY A 77 -3.22 8.96 -6.88
C GLY A 77 -3.85 8.32 -5.64
N CYS A 78 -4.39 9.17 -4.75
CA CYS A 78 -5.08 8.75 -3.54
C CYS A 78 -6.61 8.73 -3.72
N ALA A 79 -7.30 7.95 -2.89
CA ALA A 79 -8.74 8.09 -2.72
C ALA A 79 -9.11 9.39 -2.00
N VAL A 80 -10.38 9.79 -2.14
CA VAL A 80 -10.94 10.95 -1.42
C VAL A 80 -11.23 10.58 0.05
N ASP A 81 -11.59 9.33 0.31
CA ASP A 81 -11.97 8.82 1.63
C ASP A 81 -11.53 7.35 1.74
N SER A 82 -10.22 7.11 1.78
CA SER A 82 -9.68 5.75 1.96
C SER A 82 -9.98 5.21 3.36
N ASP A 83 -10.16 3.90 3.46
CA ASP A 83 -10.33 3.14 4.69
C ASP A 83 -9.08 3.20 5.58
N LEU A 84 -7.92 3.10 4.92
CA LEU A 84 -6.58 3.19 5.49
C LEU A 84 -5.57 3.59 4.41
N GLU A 85 -4.40 4.05 4.85
CA GLU A 85 -3.19 4.15 4.05
C GLU A 85 -2.14 3.17 4.57
N LEU A 86 -1.51 2.43 3.67
CA LEU A 86 -0.30 1.66 3.92
C LEU A 86 0.89 2.53 3.52
N ALA A 87 1.65 3.01 4.50
CA ALA A 87 2.90 3.72 4.27
C ALA A 87 4.04 2.71 4.16
N LEU A 88 4.83 2.75 3.08
CA LEU A 88 5.93 1.82 2.85
C LEU A 88 7.20 2.55 2.45
N SER A 89 8.34 2.06 2.93
CA SER A 89 9.62 2.44 2.37
C SER A 89 9.85 1.79 1.00
N ILE A 90 10.58 2.49 0.12
CA ILE A 90 11.00 1.93 -1.17
C ILE A 90 11.77 0.61 -0.97
N ASP A 91 12.64 0.53 0.03
CA ASP A 91 13.41 -0.69 0.36
C ASP A 91 12.52 -1.90 0.69
N ALA A 92 11.37 -1.67 1.34
CA ALA A 92 10.40 -2.73 1.62
C ALA A 92 9.77 -3.22 0.31
N ILE A 93 9.35 -2.30 -0.56
CA ILE A 93 8.69 -2.60 -1.83
C ILE A 93 9.60 -3.39 -2.76
N GLU A 94 10.86 -2.97 -2.89
CA GLU A 94 11.85 -3.67 -3.72
C GLU A 94 12.00 -5.14 -3.35
N LYS A 95 11.80 -5.48 -2.07
CA LYS A 95 11.83 -6.85 -1.56
C LYS A 95 10.47 -7.55 -1.73
N LEU A 96 9.37 -6.85 -1.47
CA LEU A 96 8.01 -7.40 -1.64
C LEU A 96 7.74 -7.89 -3.06
N ILE A 97 8.17 -7.12 -4.08
CA ILE A 97 7.94 -7.47 -5.49
C ILE A 97 8.74 -8.69 -5.97
N GLN A 98 9.63 -9.25 -5.13
CA GLN A 98 10.40 -10.47 -5.43
C GLN A 98 9.71 -11.74 -4.92
N THR A 99 8.64 -11.61 -4.13
CA THR A 99 7.88 -12.75 -3.61
C THR A 99 7.09 -13.44 -4.73
N LYS A 100 6.74 -14.71 -4.52
CA LYS A 100 6.09 -15.53 -5.55
C LYS A 100 4.70 -16.02 -5.17
N THR A 101 4.32 -15.89 -3.90
CA THR A 101 3.01 -16.31 -3.39
C THR A 101 2.43 -15.27 -2.42
N LYS A 102 1.11 -15.33 -2.22
CA LYS A 102 0.39 -14.53 -1.22
C LYS A 102 0.99 -14.68 0.18
N GLU A 103 1.34 -15.90 0.58
CA GLU A 103 1.84 -16.21 1.92
C GLU A 103 3.25 -15.65 2.12
N GLU A 104 4.12 -15.74 1.11
CA GLU A 104 5.45 -15.12 1.14
C GLU A 104 5.33 -13.61 1.25
N TYR A 105 4.47 -13.00 0.42
CA TYR A 105 4.18 -11.58 0.46
C TYR A 105 3.68 -11.13 1.83
N ALA A 106 2.66 -11.79 2.36
CA ALA A 106 2.05 -11.44 3.65
C ALA A 106 3.05 -11.55 4.80
N LYS A 107 3.83 -12.65 4.86
CA LYS A 107 4.87 -12.82 5.90
C LYS A 107 5.96 -11.75 5.82
N LEU A 108 6.41 -11.43 4.60
CA LEU A 108 7.44 -10.41 4.41
C LEU A 108 6.91 -9.01 4.77
N LEU A 109 5.69 -8.68 4.33
CA LEU A 109 5.00 -7.44 4.69
C LEU A 109 4.88 -7.30 6.21
N GLY A 110 4.41 -8.34 6.89
CA GLY A 110 4.31 -8.36 8.34
C GLY A 110 5.66 -8.23 9.05
N SER A 111 6.74 -8.78 8.48
CA SER A 111 8.08 -8.62 9.05
C SER A 111 8.56 -7.16 9.04
N PHE A 112 8.21 -6.38 8.02
CA PHE A 112 8.55 -4.95 7.94
C PHE A 112 7.74 -4.10 8.93
N TYR A 113 6.52 -4.52 9.26
CA TYR A 113 5.72 -3.88 10.30
C TYR A 113 6.21 -4.24 11.71
N ASN A 114 6.47 -5.53 11.96
CA ASN A 114 6.84 -6.02 13.29
C ASN A 114 8.29 -5.70 13.68
N ASN A 115 9.19 -5.60 12.69
CA ASN A 115 10.62 -5.31 12.89
C ASN A 115 11.11 -4.25 11.89
N PRO A 116 10.60 -3.01 11.97
CA PRO A 116 10.94 -1.96 11.01
C PRO A 116 12.42 -1.58 11.12
N ASP A 117 13.06 -1.37 9.97
CA ASP A 117 14.46 -0.97 9.88
C ASP A 117 14.63 0.01 8.71
N GLU A 118 15.27 1.15 8.98
CA GLU A 118 15.43 2.23 8.00
C GLU A 118 16.10 1.76 6.70
N LYS A 119 17.02 0.80 6.77
CA LYS A 119 17.80 0.30 5.62
C LYS A 119 17.22 -0.98 5.02
N LYS A 120 16.56 -1.81 5.83
CA LYS A 120 16.01 -3.08 5.35
C LYS A 120 14.57 -2.94 4.88
N GLY A 121 13.85 -1.94 5.35
CA GLY A 121 12.48 -1.69 4.99
C GLY A 121 11.59 -1.55 6.22
N TRP A 122 10.55 -0.75 6.09
CA TRP A 122 9.53 -0.56 7.10
C TRP A 122 8.18 -0.33 6.43
N ILE A 123 7.12 -0.63 7.19
CA ILE A 123 5.74 -0.39 6.82
C ILE A 123 5.00 0.15 8.03
N ASP A 124 4.08 1.07 7.81
CA ASP A 124 3.15 1.56 8.82
C ASP A 124 1.71 1.65 8.27
N PHE A 125 0.72 1.59 9.18
CA PHE A 125 -0.70 1.69 8.85
C PHE A 125 -1.30 2.97 9.42
N VAL A 126 -1.73 3.86 8.53
CA VAL A 126 -2.51 5.04 8.91
C VAL A 126 -3.99 4.70 8.76
N LEU A 127 -4.69 4.56 9.89
CA LEU A 127 -6.09 4.13 9.89
C LEU A 127 -7.03 5.33 9.81
N HIS A 128 -7.91 5.35 8.81
CA HIS A 128 -8.96 6.37 8.69
C HIS A 128 -10.31 5.86 9.22
N LYS A 129 -10.45 4.53 9.32
CA LYS A 129 -11.59 3.86 9.97
C LYS A 129 -11.14 3.13 11.23
N ARG A 130 -12.10 2.85 12.11
CA ARG A 130 -11.87 2.10 13.35
C ARG A 130 -11.40 0.68 13.01
N THR A 131 -10.48 0.13 13.82
CA THR A 131 -9.93 -1.23 13.63
C THR A 131 -11.02 -2.29 13.46
N GLN A 132 -12.07 -2.27 14.29
CA GLN A 132 -13.17 -3.24 14.16
C GLN A 132 -13.89 -3.13 12.80
N THR A 133 -14.06 -1.91 12.28
CA THR A 133 -14.64 -1.70 10.96
C THR A 133 -13.73 -2.30 9.88
N LEU A 134 -12.41 -2.08 9.96
CA LEU A 134 -11.45 -2.64 9.02
C LEU A 134 -11.42 -4.19 9.08
N ILE A 135 -11.48 -4.78 10.27
CA ILE A 135 -11.60 -6.23 10.44
C ILE A 135 -12.84 -6.76 9.71
N ASN A 136 -14.01 -6.11 9.91
CA ASN A 136 -15.26 -6.49 9.25
C ASN A 136 -15.21 -6.29 7.73
N MET A 137 -14.38 -5.37 7.24
CA MET A 137 -14.13 -5.14 5.82
C MET A 137 -13.13 -6.12 5.19
N GLY A 138 -12.57 -7.04 5.98
CA GLY A 138 -11.70 -8.10 5.49
C GLY A 138 -10.21 -7.85 5.67
N TYR A 139 -9.80 -6.65 6.08
CA TYR A 139 -8.39 -6.32 6.36
C TYR A 139 -7.80 -7.18 7.48
N GLY A 140 -8.65 -7.61 8.44
CA GLY A 140 -8.22 -8.42 9.59
C GLY A 140 -7.62 -9.78 9.20
N ARG A 141 -8.18 -10.49 8.21
CA ARG A 141 -7.63 -11.79 7.78
C ARG A 141 -6.24 -11.67 7.16
N PHE A 142 -6.03 -10.62 6.36
CA PHE A 142 -4.73 -10.33 5.80
C PHE A 142 -3.72 -9.96 6.90
N ALA A 143 -4.11 -9.08 7.83
CA ALA A 143 -3.27 -8.67 8.96
C ALA A 143 -2.87 -9.87 9.86
N LYS A 144 -3.79 -10.81 10.12
CA LYS A 144 -3.51 -12.06 10.82
C LYS A 144 -2.52 -12.95 10.06
N THR A 145 -2.71 -13.11 8.74
CA THR A 145 -1.79 -13.89 7.89
C THR A 145 -0.38 -13.30 7.89
N ALA A 146 -0.29 -11.97 7.94
CA ALA A 146 0.97 -11.25 8.07
C ALA A 146 1.56 -11.29 9.50
N GLY A 147 0.82 -11.78 10.50
CA GLY A 147 1.26 -11.75 11.90
C GLY A 147 1.31 -10.35 12.50
N ILE A 148 0.48 -9.43 11.98
CA ILE A 148 0.33 -8.04 12.45
C ILE A 148 -0.75 -7.95 13.51
N LEU A 149 -1.80 -8.75 13.37
CA LEU A 149 -2.90 -8.87 14.31
C LEU A 149 -2.83 -10.25 14.96
N GLU A 150 -2.83 -10.30 16.29
CA GLU A 150 -2.92 -11.55 17.03
C GLU A 150 -4.34 -12.15 16.89
N ASP A 151 -4.48 -13.46 17.07
CA ASP A 151 -5.80 -14.07 17.17
C ASP A 151 -6.40 -13.73 18.54
N ASP A 152 -7.54 -13.03 18.56
CA ASP A 152 -8.36 -12.79 19.76
C ASP A 152 -9.00 -14.09 20.34
N ASP A 153 -8.41 -15.27 20.13
CA ASP A 153 -8.88 -16.56 20.64
C ASP A 153 -8.11 -17.00 21.90
N ASP A 154 -7.82 -16.06 22.81
CA ASP A 154 -7.44 -16.38 24.20
C ASP A 154 -7.86 -15.26 25.16
N LYS A 155 -9.18 -15.13 25.42
CA LYS A 155 -9.75 -14.73 26.73
C LYS A 155 -11.26 -14.86 26.83
#